data_AF-A0A7Y5PBW4-F1
#
_entry.id   AF-A0A7Y5PBW4-F1
#
_cell.length_a   1.000
_cell.length_b   1.000
_cell.length_c   1.000
_cell.angle_alpha   90.00
_cell.angle_beta   90.00
_cell.angle_gamma   90.00
#
_symmetry.space_group_name_H-M   'P 1'
#
loop_
_entity.id
_entity.type
_entity.pdbx_description
1 polymer ?
#
loop_
_entity_poly.entity_id
_entity_poly.type
_entity_poly.pdbx_seq_one_letter_code
_entity_poly.pdbx_strand_id
1 'polypeptide(L)' 'MQPSGYRQTSPGRLDATFAALADPTRRAILARLAAGDASVAELSQPFDISQAAVSKHLKVL' A
#
# COMPACT_ATOMS: atom_id res chain seq x y z
N MET A 1 -1.39 29.60 -22.08
CA MET A 1 -0.74 28.88 -20.98
C MET A 1 -1.47 27.55 -20.82
N GLN A 2 -0.98 26.47 -21.43
CA GLN A 2 -1.60 25.14 -21.28
C GLN A 2 -1.10 24.51 -19.97
N PRO A 3 -1.98 23.98 -19.10
CA PRO A 3 -1.53 23.42 -17.83
C PRO A 3 -0.83 22.08 -18.08
N SER A 4 0.45 22.03 -17.76
CA SER A 4 1.27 20.82 -17.75
C SER A 4 0.69 19.73 -16.85
N GLY A 5 0.64 18.50 -17.37
CA GLY A 5 1.26 17.37 -16.67
C GLY A 5 0.44 16.52 -15.70
N TYR A 6 -0.80 16.84 -15.34
CA TYR A 6 -1.59 15.89 -14.55
C TYR A 6 -2.09 14.76 -15.46
N ARG A 7 -1.39 13.62 -15.41
CA ARG A 7 -1.90 12.35 -15.97
C ARG A 7 -3.33 12.19 -15.44
N GLN A 8 -4.32 12.14 -16.33
CA GLN A 8 -5.73 12.03 -15.96
C GLN A 8 -5.93 10.73 -15.15
N THR A 9 -5.85 10.84 -13.82
CA THR A 9 -6.27 9.79 -12.91
C THR A 9 -7.74 9.98 -12.66
N SER A 10 -8.56 9.04 -13.11
CA SER A 10 -9.99 9.06 -12.85
C SER A 10 -10.22 9.19 -11.33
N PRO A 11 -11.16 10.04 -10.85
CA PRO A 11 -11.41 10.26 -9.43
C PRO A 11 -11.50 8.97 -8.61
N GLY A 12 -12.28 7.99 -9.10
CA GLY A 12 -12.42 6.69 -8.41
C GLY A 12 -11.12 5.90 -8.24
N ARG A 13 -10.10 6.11 -9.09
CA ARG A 13 -8.79 5.48 -8.92
C ARG A 13 -8.01 6.12 -7.77
N LEU A 14 -8.10 7.44 -7.63
CA LEU A 14 -7.49 8.15 -6.50
C LEU A 14 -8.20 7.78 -5.20
N ASP A 15 -9.53 7.71 -5.22
CA ASP A 15 -10.32 7.28 -4.06
C ASP A 15 -9.91 5.87 -3.59
N ALA A 16 -9.79 4.92 -4.52
CA ALA A 16 -9.32 3.57 -4.20
C ALA A 16 -7.89 3.56 -3.64
N THR A 17 -7.00 4.39 -4.19
CA THR A 17 -5.61 4.51 -3.73
C THR A 17 -5.56 5.08 -2.31
N PHE A 18 -6.28 6.16 -2.03
CA PHE A 18 -6.32 6.75 -0.70
C PHE A 18 -7.00 5.84 0.32
N ALA A 19 -8.06 5.12 -0.07
CA ALA A 19 -8.68 4.10 0.76
C ALA A 19 -7.69 2.97 1.10
N ALA A 20 -6.92 2.50 0.12
CA ALA A 20 -5.84 1.54 0.34
C ALA A 20 -4.76 2.13 1.26
N LEU A 21 -4.36 3.39 1.12
CA LEU A 21 -3.33 3.97 1.99
C LEU A 21 -3.82 4.39 3.39
N ALA A 22 -5.12 4.40 3.66
CA ALA A 22 -5.68 4.87 4.94
C ALA A 22 -5.31 3.98 6.15
N ASP A 23 -5.01 2.70 5.93
CA ASP A 23 -4.65 1.75 6.99
C ASP A 23 -3.16 1.87 7.41
N PRO A 24 -2.86 2.04 8.71
CA PRO A 24 -1.48 2.21 9.18
C PRO A 24 -0.62 0.97 8.92
N THR A 25 -1.17 -0.24 9.01
CA THR A 25 -0.45 -1.49 8.72
C THR A 25 -0.04 -1.56 7.25
N ARG A 26 -0.93 -1.22 6.31
CA ARG A 26 -0.60 -1.12 4.88
C ARG A 26 0.50 -0.10 4.59
N ARG A 27 0.47 1.08 5.26
CA ARG A 27 1.55 2.07 5.11
C ARG A 27 2.89 1.56 5.64
N ALA A 28 2.90 0.84 6.76
CA ALA A 28 4.11 0.25 7.31
C ALA A 28 4.68 -0.85 6.40
N ILE A 29 3.82 -1.71 5.83
CA ILE A 29 4.21 -2.72 4.82
C ILE A 29 4.84 -2.03 3.60
N LEU A 30 4.19 -1.00 3.05
CA LEU A 30 4.73 -0.23 1.92
C LEU A 30 6.08 0.42 2.24
N ALA A 31 6.21 1.03 3.42
CA ALA A 31 7.47 1.64 3.84
C ALA A 31 8.60 0.60 3.92
N ARG A 32 8.32 -0.63 4.40
CA ARG A 32 9.29 -1.72 4.43
C ARG A 32 9.67 -2.20 3.03
N LEU A 33 8.71 -2.31 2.11
CA LEU A 33 8.97 -2.71 0.73
C LEU A 33 9.69 -1.64 -0.09
N ALA A 34 9.46 -0.36 0.23
CA ALA A 34 10.21 0.75 -0.37
C ALA A 34 11.72 0.69 -0.06
N ALA A 35 12.11 0.03 1.03
CA ALA A 35 13.51 -0.22 1.38
C ALA A 35 14.12 -1.44 0.66
N GLY A 36 13.31 -2.24 -0.04
CA GLY A 36 13.71 -3.45 -0.75
C GLY A 36 12.76 -4.61 -0.52
N ASP A 37 12.97 -5.69 -1.28
CA ASP A 37 12.13 -6.88 -1.23
C ASP A 37 12.07 -7.50 0.18
N ALA A 38 10.95 -8.15 0.46
CA ALA A 38 10.70 -8.86 1.70
C ALA A 38 9.69 -10.00 1.48
N SER A 39 9.90 -11.11 2.16
CA SER A 39 8.93 -12.20 2.26
C SER A 39 7.74 -11.81 3.15
N VAL A 40 6.60 -12.48 2.96
CA VAL A 40 5.41 -12.31 3.83
C VAL A 40 5.74 -12.62 5.29
N ALA A 41 6.64 -13.58 5.53
CA ALA A 41 7.09 -13.91 6.88
C ALA A 41 7.82 -12.71 7.52
N GLU A 42 8.78 -12.10 6.83
CA GLU A 42 9.50 -10.91 7.32
C GLU A 42 8.56 -9.71 7.51
N LEU A 43 7.62 -9.51 6.58
CA LEU A 43 6.61 -8.45 6.69
C LEU A 43 5.67 -8.65 7.88
N SER A 44 5.46 -9.89 8.34
CA SER A 44 4.61 -10.18 9.50
C SER A 44 5.29 -9.97 10.85
N GLN A 45 6.62 -10.10 10.93
CA GLN A 45 7.37 -10.00 12.20
C GLN A 45 7.11 -8.74 13.04
N PRO A 46 7.00 -7.52 12.48
CA PRO A 46 6.78 -6.32 13.27
C PRO A 46 5.33 -6.14 13.75
N PHE A 47 4.41 -7.04 13.38
CA PHE A 47 2.99 -6.94 13.69
C PHE A 47 2.51 -8.16 14.47
N ASP A 48 1.59 -7.98 15.42
CA ASP A 48 0.91 -9.08 16.10
C ASP A 48 -0.28 -9.62 15.27
N ILE A 49 0.00 -10.00 14.01
CA ILE A 49 -0.99 -10.52 13.07
C ILE A 49 -0.44 -11.71 12.28
N SER A 50 -1.34 -12.52 11.71
CA SER A 50 -0.93 -13.66 10.89
C SER A 50 -0.38 -13.24 9.52
N GLN A 51 0.43 -14.12 8.90
CA GLN A 51 0.87 -13.97 7.51
C GLN A 51 -0.31 -13.87 6.52
N ALA A 52 -1.44 -14.55 6.82
CA ALA A 52 -2.66 -14.45 6.03
C ALA A 52 -3.29 -13.05 6.12
N ALA A 53 -3.23 -12.40 7.29
CA ALA A 53 -3.65 -11.01 7.46
C ALA A 53 -2.76 -10.07 6.64
N VAL A 54 -1.43 -10.21 6.71
CA VAL A 54 -0.49 -9.45 5.87
C VAL A 54 -0.81 -9.64 4.37
N SER A 55 -1.07 -10.87 3.95
CA SER A 55 -1.45 -11.17 2.55
C SER A 55 -2.76 -10.48 2.14
N LYS A 56 -3.72 -10.34 3.07
CA LYS A 56 -4.96 -9.59 2.82
C LYS A 56 -4.68 -8.09 2.67
N HIS A 57 -3.79 -7.52 3.48
CA HIS A 57 -3.37 -6.12 3.33
C HIS A 57 -2.69 -5.88 1.98
N LEU A 58 -1.83 -6.81 1.52
CA LEU A 58 -1.18 -6.74 0.21
C LEU A 58 -2.17 -6.81 -0.97
N LYS A 59 -3.27 -7.57 -0.87
CA LYS A 59 -4.29 -7.66 -1.93
C LYS A 59 -5.10 -6.37 -2.14
N VAL A 60 -5.12 -5.48 -1.14
CA VAL A 60 -5.84 -4.20 -1.19
C VAL A 60 -4.96 -3.08 -1.78
N LEU A 61 -3.64 -3.25 -1.68
CA LEU A 61 -2.65 -2.36 -2.30
C LEU A 61 -2.53 -2.65 -3.80
#